data_AF-A0A354BLB1-F1
#
_entry.id   AF-A0A354BLB1-F1
#
_cell.length_a   1.000
_cell.length_b   1.000
_cell.length_c   1.000
_cell.angle_alpha   90.00
_cell.angle_beta   90.00
_cell.angle_gamma   90.00
#
_symmetry.space_group_name_H-M   'P 1'
#
loop_
_entity.id
_entity.type
_entity.pdbx_description
1 polymer ?
#
loop_
_entity_poly.entity_id
_entity_poly.type
_entity_poly.pdbx_seq_one_letter_code
_entity_poly.pdbx_strand_id
1 'polypeptide(L)'
;MSETDASAYLLGRPSGKLAAPYQGADLAFGAARLDGQRIENGEFSHCTFANISFKEVDLRNSGFLNCVFIGCYFRRAELASSRFVGCRFFDCNFSHVAIKSCDFRHSSFRGCQLPFSEFRHSLPSQPNLREELARNLALESSRLGLSSESRQYRMTEIRAREGHLRAAIRGDSQWYKDHFDGLARIQAVAQLSASLCNRWLWGYGERAWVLVRNLLSLGLLIFPAMFFLLRDGLAHARRSDVRFQDAIYFSLQNILPAGIESDVSAVGVVARTVAGIESVLGVVAIALFASYVFRWSLHR
;
A
#
# COMPACT_ATOMS: atom_id res chain seq x y z
N MET A 1 29.73 -4.67 -22.53
CA MET A 1 28.40 -5.23 -22.23
C MET A 1 27.76 -5.57 -23.55
N SER A 2 27.63 -6.87 -23.84
CA SER A 2 27.37 -7.41 -25.18
C SER A 2 25.94 -7.17 -25.66
N GLU A 3 25.80 -6.97 -26.97
CA GLU A 3 24.55 -6.78 -27.73
C GLU A 3 23.55 -7.95 -27.65
N THR A 4 23.90 -9.04 -26.96
CA THR A 4 23.16 -10.30 -26.95
C THR A 4 21.96 -10.37 -26.01
N ASP A 5 21.76 -9.40 -25.10
CA ASP A 5 20.60 -9.40 -24.19
C ASP A 5 19.39 -8.61 -24.72
N ALA A 6 19.59 -7.75 -25.74
CA ALA A 6 18.49 -7.01 -26.38
C ALA A 6 17.73 -7.85 -27.43
N SER A 7 18.35 -8.95 -27.92
CA SER A 7 17.84 -9.75 -29.03
C SER A 7 16.69 -10.68 -28.62
N ALA A 8 16.60 -11.07 -27.34
CA ALA A 8 15.61 -12.04 -26.86
C ALA A 8 14.16 -11.51 -26.89
N TYR A 9 13.96 -10.18 -26.82
CA TYR A 9 12.63 -9.57 -26.80
C TYR A 9 12.12 -9.10 -28.18
N LEU A 10 12.97 -9.19 -29.20
CA LEU A 10 12.64 -8.90 -30.60
C LEU A 10 12.15 -10.14 -31.36
N LEU A 11 12.14 -11.32 -30.72
CA LEU A 11 11.84 -12.58 -31.39
C LEU A 11 10.36 -12.66 -31.81
N GLY A 12 10.14 -12.58 -33.13
CA GLY A 12 8.91 -13.04 -33.80
C GLY A 12 8.07 -11.99 -34.51
N ARG A 13 8.34 -10.69 -34.32
CA ARG A 13 7.56 -9.60 -34.95
C ARG A 13 8.34 -8.91 -36.07
N PRO A 14 7.69 -8.54 -37.19
CA PRO A 14 8.32 -7.72 -38.22
C PRO A 14 8.74 -6.36 -37.65
N SER A 15 9.86 -5.83 -38.15
CA SER A 15 10.31 -4.49 -37.80
C SER A 15 9.39 -3.43 -38.44
N GLY A 16 8.88 -2.53 -37.62
CA GLY A 16 8.09 -1.38 -38.07
C GLY A 16 8.92 -0.11 -38.16
N LYS A 17 8.42 0.89 -38.90
CA LYS A 17 8.94 2.26 -38.86
C LYS A 17 8.00 3.12 -38.01
N LEU A 18 8.55 3.82 -37.02
CA LEU A 18 7.84 4.83 -36.24
C LEU A 18 7.77 6.13 -37.04
N ALA A 19 6.74 6.25 -37.89
CA ALA A 19 6.45 7.44 -38.66
C ALA A 19 4.94 7.69 -38.69
N ALA A 20 4.53 8.93 -39.00
CA ALA A 20 3.12 9.26 -39.22
C ALA A 20 2.50 8.30 -40.26
N PRO A 21 1.32 7.73 -40.01
CA PRO A 21 0.31 8.10 -39.01
C PRO A 21 0.48 7.53 -37.58
N TYR A 22 1.67 7.08 -37.16
CA TYR A 22 1.95 6.55 -35.82
C TYR A 22 0.97 5.47 -35.36
N GLN A 23 0.76 4.49 -36.24
CA GLN A 23 -0.09 3.33 -35.99
C GLN A 23 0.68 2.04 -36.25
N GLY A 24 0.33 0.97 -35.54
CA GLY A 24 0.94 -0.34 -35.75
C GLY A 24 0.29 -1.46 -34.97
N ALA A 25 0.29 -2.65 -35.57
CA ALA A 25 -0.15 -3.88 -34.92
C ALA A 25 0.90 -4.98 -35.12
N ASP A 26 1.26 -5.69 -34.05
CA ASP A 26 2.22 -6.81 -34.10
C ASP A 26 3.60 -6.45 -34.64
N LEU A 27 4.03 -5.19 -34.43
CA LEU A 27 5.32 -4.68 -34.90
C LEU A 27 6.35 -4.57 -33.77
N ALA A 28 7.63 -4.70 -34.13
CA ALA A 28 8.75 -4.36 -33.27
C ALA A 28 9.41 -3.06 -33.75
N PHE A 29 9.62 -2.13 -32.82
CA PHE A 29 10.30 -0.87 -33.03
C PHE A 29 11.52 -0.81 -32.12
N GLY A 30 12.70 -0.58 -32.70
CA GLY A 30 13.96 -0.59 -31.98
C GLY A 30 14.82 0.62 -32.30
N ALA A 31 15.59 1.08 -31.31
CA ALA A 31 16.68 2.05 -31.48
C ALA A 31 16.27 3.34 -32.23
N ALA A 32 15.07 3.85 -31.95
CA ALA A 32 14.54 5.07 -32.54
C ALA A 32 14.61 6.25 -31.57
N ARG A 33 14.79 7.46 -32.12
CA ARG A 33 14.77 8.71 -31.35
C ARG A 33 13.62 9.57 -31.82
N LEU A 34 12.62 9.77 -30.97
CA LEU A 34 11.42 10.57 -31.26
C LEU A 34 11.41 11.88 -30.47
N ASP A 35 12.54 12.29 -29.88
CA ASP A 35 12.60 13.41 -28.94
C ASP A 35 11.93 14.69 -29.45
N GLY A 36 11.10 15.30 -28.60
CA GLY A 36 10.39 16.55 -28.90
C GLY A 36 9.27 16.43 -29.94
N GLN A 37 9.01 15.24 -30.49
CA GLN A 37 7.96 15.04 -31.48
C GLN A 37 6.57 15.07 -30.83
N ARG A 38 5.57 15.41 -31.66
CA ARG A 38 4.15 15.33 -31.31
C ARG A 38 3.53 14.11 -31.97
N ILE A 39 3.22 13.13 -31.14
CA ILE A 39 2.59 11.85 -31.50
C ILE A 39 1.24 11.84 -30.79
N GLU A 40 0.32 12.66 -31.27
CA GLU A 40 -1.05 12.68 -30.76
C GLU A 40 -1.90 11.64 -31.47
N ASN A 41 -2.74 10.92 -30.72
CA ASN A 41 -3.63 9.88 -31.24
C ASN A 41 -2.88 8.72 -31.94
N GLY A 42 -1.66 8.42 -31.51
CA GLY A 42 -0.96 7.21 -31.98
C GLY A 42 -1.66 5.97 -31.43
N GLU A 43 -1.88 4.95 -32.26
CA GLU A 43 -2.59 3.72 -31.86
C GLU A 43 -1.72 2.49 -32.17
N PHE A 44 -1.29 1.81 -31.11
CA PHE A 44 -0.45 0.64 -31.21
C PHE A 44 -1.06 -0.54 -30.46
N SER A 45 -1.04 -1.72 -31.09
CA SER A 45 -1.54 -2.95 -30.49
C SER A 45 -0.53 -4.08 -30.66
N HIS A 46 -0.28 -4.84 -29.58
CA HIS A 46 0.65 -5.96 -29.62
C HIS A 46 2.05 -5.57 -30.16
N CYS A 47 2.51 -4.35 -29.88
CA CYS A 47 3.81 -3.87 -30.37
C CYS A 47 4.91 -4.02 -29.31
N THR A 48 6.16 -4.11 -29.75
CA THR A 48 7.34 -4.03 -28.88
C THR A 48 8.12 -2.76 -29.19
N PHE A 49 8.45 -1.98 -28.16
CA PHE A 49 9.29 -0.79 -28.25
C PHE A 49 10.56 -1.04 -27.42
N ALA A 50 11.72 -1.07 -28.09
CA ALA A 50 13.00 -1.37 -27.45
C ALA A 50 13.99 -0.22 -27.66
N ASN A 51 14.55 0.29 -26.56
CA ASN A 51 15.55 1.36 -26.55
C ASN A 51 15.11 2.60 -27.36
N ILE A 52 13.86 3.01 -27.18
CA ILE A 52 13.31 4.19 -27.85
C ILE A 52 13.40 5.39 -26.92
N SER A 53 13.89 6.50 -27.47
CA SER A 53 13.86 7.77 -26.78
C SER A 53 12.56 8.50 -27.11
N PHE A 54 11.72 8.66 -26.09
CA PHE A 54 10.50 9.47 -26.06
C PHE A 54 10.72 10.75 -25.23
N LYS A 55 11.95 11.29 -25.20
CA LYS A 55 12.25 12.45 -24.36
C LYS A 55 11.48 13.68 -24.85
N GLU A 56 10.79 14.36 -23.94
CA GLU A 56 10.02 15.57 -24.27
C GLU A 56 8.97 15.36 -25.39
N VAL A 57 8.56 14.11 -25.61
CA VAL A 57 7.53 13.76 -26.61
C VAL A 57 6.14 14.06 -26.04
N ASP A 58 5.29 14.60 -26.89
CA ASP A 58 3.86 14.71 -26.64
C ASP A 58 3.14 13.46 -27.15
N LEU A 59 2.73 12.59 -26.23
CA LEU A 59 1.99 11.35 -26.50
C LEU A 59 0.52 11.45 -26.10
N ARG A 60 -0.04 12.66 -25.95
CA ARG A 60 -1.42 12.84 -25.48
C ARG A 60 -2.43 12.10 -26.35
N ASN A 61 -3.47 11.58 -25.70
CA ASN A 61 -4.56 10.83 -26.34
C ASN A 61 -4.11 9.62 -27.17
N SER A 62 -2.93 9.06 -26.91
CA SER A 62 -2.43 7.88 -27.62
C SER A 62 -2.88 6.58 -26.96
N GLY A 63 -3.12 5.55 -27.75
CA GLY A 63 -3.51 4.21 -27.34
C GLY A 63 -2.42 3.17 -27.54
N PHE A 64 -2.14 2.42 -26.48
CA PHE A 64 -1.23 1.28 -26.46
C PHE A 64 -1.96 0.10 -25.81
N LEU A 65 -2.14 -0.96 -26.57
CA LEU A 65 -2.83 -2.17 -26.14
C LEU A 65 -1.89 -3.36 -26.21
N ASN A 66 -1.65 -4.04 -25.08
CA ASN A 66 -0.81 -5.23 -24.99
C ASN A 66 0.62 -5.01 -25.55
N CYS A 67 1.14 -3.79 -25.39
CA CYS A 67 2.46 -3.40 -25.87
C CYS A 67 3.54 -3.67 -24.82
N VAL A 68 4.78 -3.84 -25.26
CA VAL A 68 5.94 -4.03 -24.39
C VAL A 68 6.94 -2.90 -24.62
N PHE A 69 7.41 -2.26 -23.55
CA PHE A 69 8.41 -1.21 -23.57
C PHE A 69 9.64 -1.66 -22.79
N ILE A 70 10.82 -1.59 -23.41
CA ILE A 70 12.08 -2.09 -22.86
C ILE A 70 13.13 -1.00 -23.01
N GLY A 71 13.73 -0.57 -21.90
CA GLY A 71 14.79 0.45 -21.93
C GLY A 71 14.35 1.77 -22.59
N CYS A 72 13.06 2.10 -22.57
CA CYS A 72 12.54 3.30 -23.21
C CYS A 72 12.67 4.52 -22.28
N TYR A 73 12.92 5.68 -22.86
CA TYR A 73 13.16 6.93 -22.13
C TYR A 73 11.99 7.90 -22.29
N PHE A 74 11.12 8.00 -21.29
CA PHE A 74 9.97 8.91 -21.24
C PHE A 74 10.26 10.20 -20.46
N ARG A 75 11.54 10.59 -20.35
CA ARG A 75 11.93 11.75 -19.54
C ARG A 75 11.24 13.02 -20.07
N ARG A 76 10.49 13.71 -19.22
CA ARG A 76 9.70 14.91 -19.58
C ARG A 76 8.66 14.68 -20.70
N ALA A 77 8.29 13.43 -20.98
CA ALA A 77 7.20 13.16 -21.91
C ALA A 77 5.84 13.57 -21.31
N GLU A 78 4.90 13.96 -22.15
CA GLU A 78 3.52 14.25 -21.78
C GLU A 78 2.63 13.09 -22.21
N LEU A 79 2.03 12.40 -21.23
CA LEU A 79 1.21 11.21 -21.46
C LEU A 79 -0.28 11.46 -21.19
N ALA A 80 -0.71 12.72 -20.95
CA ALA A 80 -2.08 12.99 -20.51
C ALA A 80 -3.15 12.34 -21.40
N SER A 81 -4.14 11.73 -20.74
CA SER A 81 -5.29 11.05 -21.37
C SER A 81 -4.94 9.85 -22.25
N SER A 82 -3.73 9.31 -22.15
CA SER A 82 -3.29 8.16 -22.95
C SER A 82 -3.65 6.82 -22.29
N ARG A 83 -3.79 5.78 -23.10
CA ARG A 83 -4.15 4.43 -22.67
C ARG A 83 -2.96 3.49 -22.84
N PHE A 84 -2.56 2.83 -21.77
CA PHE A 84 -1.56 1.77 -21.75
C PHE A 84 -2.20 0.55 -21.10
N VAL A 85 -3.05 -0.16 -21.85
CA VAL A 85 -3.84 -1.29 -21.33
C VAL A 85 -3.11 -2.59 -21.63
N GLY A 86 -2.84 -3.40 -20.59
CA GLY A 86 -2.12 -4.67 -20.75
C GLY A 86 -0.64 -4.50 -21.10
N CYS A 87 -0.08 -3.30 -20.88
CA CYS A 87 1.28 -2.97 -21.28
C CYS A 87 2.31 -3.41 -20.24
N ARG A 88 3.50 -3.79 -20.69
CA ARG A 88 4.61 -4.16 -19.80
C ARG A 88 5.79 -3.23 -20.00
N PHE A 89 6.28 -2.65 -18.92
CA PHE A 89 7.41 -1.73 -18.92
C PHE A 89 8.59 -2.35 -18.18
N PHE A 90 9.72 -2.44 -18.86
CA PHE A 90 10.97 -3.00 -18.35
C PHE A 90 12.07 -1.94 -18.44
N ASP A 91 12.66 -1.59 -17.30
CA ASP A 91 13.80 -0.68 -17.19
C ASP A 91 13.61 0.65 -17.94
N CYS A 92 12.38 1.17 -17.91
CA CYS A 92 12.01 2.41 -18.57
C CYS A 92 12.16 3.60 -17.61
N ASN A 93 12.64 4.73 -18.16
CA ASN A 93 12.85 5.95 -17.40
C ASN A 93 11.64 6.89 -17.52
N PHE A 94 10.94 7.13 -16.42
CA PHE A 94 9.80 8.06 -16.33
C PHE A 94 10.13 9.33 -15.54
N SER A 95 11.40 9.73 -15.44
CA SER A 95 11.81 10.91 -14.68
C SER A 95 11.15 12.17 -15.24
N HIS A 96 10.45 12.93 -14.39
CA HIS A 96 9.71 14.15 -14.76
C HIS A 96 8.66 13.95 -15.86
N VAL A 97 8.16 12.73 -16.07
CA VAL A 97 7.02 12.50 -16.96
C VAL A 97 5.78 13.19 -16.40
N ALA A 98 4.95 13.73 -17.28
CA ALA A 98 3.61 14.18 -16.92
C ALA A 98 2.62 13.04 -17.22
N ILE A 99 2.08 12.46 -16.16
CA ILE A 99 1.08 11.39 -16.22
C ILE A 99 -0.20 11.93 -15.60
N LYS A 100 -1.23 12.16 -16.42
CA LYS A 100 -2.53 12.64 -15.95
C LYS A 100 -3.66 11.91 -16.67
N SER A 101 -4.63 11.42 -15.91
CA SER A 101 -5.83 10.76 -16.45
C SER A 101 -5.50 9.61 -17.44
N CYS A 102 -4.41 8.89 -17.19
CA CYS A 102 -3.99 7.78 -18.05
C CYS A 102 -4.64 6.47 -17.60
N ASP A 103 -4.86 5.55 -18.54
CA ASP A 103 -5.37 4.22 -18.23
C ASP A 103 -4.23 3.20 -18.23
N PHE A 104 -3.89 2.65 -17.06
CA PHE A 104 -2.86 1.61 -16.90
C PHE A 104 -3.46 0.25 -16.48
N ARG A 105 -4.72 -0.03 -16.81
CA ARG A 105 -5.34 -1.32 -16.46
C ARG A 105 -4.54 -2.50 -17.04
N HIS A 106 -4.34 -3.52 -16.21
CA HIS A 106 -3.57 -4.73 -16.55
C HIS A 106 -2.11 -4.49 -16.94
N SER A 107 -1.56 -3.31 -16.65
CA SER A 107 -0.16 -3.00 -16.93
C SER A 107 0.75 -3.36 -15.76
N SER A 108 2.01 -3.63 -16.06
CA SER A 108 3.03 -3.97 -15.07
C SER A 108 4.34 -3.25 -15.33
N PHE A 109 5.03 -2.89 -14.25
CA PHE A 109 6.31 -2.19 -14.26
C PHE A 109 7.38 -3.04 -13.60
N ARG A 110 8.58 -3.06 -14.18
CA ARG A 110 9.77 -3.69 -13.61
C ARG A 110 10.97 -2.79 -13.87
N GLY A 111 11.74 -2.48 -12.83
CA GLY A 111 12.90 -1.57 -12.93
C GLY A 111 12.53 -0.15 -13.34
N CYS A 112 11.26 0.26 -13.17
CA CYS A 112 10.77 1.58 -13.54
C CYS A 112 10.54 2.43 -12.29
N GLN A 113 10.96 3.69 -12.32
CA GLN A 113 10.67 4.66 -11.27
C GLN A 113 9.49 5.54 -11.67
N LEU A 114 8.38 5.45 -10.93
CA LEU A 114 7.20 6.28 -11.12
C LEU A 114 6.88 7.07 -9.85
N PRO A 115 6.99 8.41 -9.86
CA PRO A 115 6.60 9.23 -8.73
C PRO A 115 5.11 9.07 -8.41
N PHE A 116 4.79 8.78 -7.15
CA PHE A 116 3.43 8.57 -6.67
C PHE A 116 2.55 9.81 -6.87
N SER A 117 3.10 11.01 -6.68
CA SER A 117 2.34 12.27 -6.83
C SER A 117 1.75 12.45 -8.21
N GLU A 118 2.51 12.05 -9.25
CA GLU A 118 2.07 12.07 -10.65
C GLU A 118 1.14 10.88 -10.94
N PHE A 119 1.56 9.67 -10.54
CA PHE A 119 0.86 8.45 -10.95
C PHE A 119 -0.49 8.22 -10.25
N ARG A 120 -0.69 8.74 -9.02
CA ARG A 120 -1.87 8.45 -8.18
C ARG A 120 -3.22 8.72 -8.87
N HIS A 121 -3.27 9.68 -9.80
CA HIS A 121 -4.48 10.05 -10.53
C HIS A 121 -4.78 9.14 -11.73
N SER A 122 -3.82 8.30 -12.11
CA SER A 122 -3.93 7.31 -13.19
C SER A 122 -4.04 5.87 -12.68
N LEU A 123 -4.17 5.70 -11.36
CA LEU A 123 -4.46 4.39 -10.76
C LEU A 123 -5.90 3.96 -11.13
N PRO A 124 -6.12 2.68 -11.49
CA PRO A 124 -7.44 2.17 -11.86
C PRO A 124 -8.52 2.47 -10.83
N SER A 125 -9.77 2.65 -11.27
CA SER A 125 -10.91 2.85 -10.36
C SER A 125 -11.33 1.55 -9.67
N GLN A 126 -11.19 0.41 -10.35
CA GLN A 126 -11.53 -0.90 -9.83
C GLN A 126 -10.54 -1.30 -8.72
N PRO A 127 -11.01 -1.73 -7.54
CA PRO A 127 -10.15 -1.92 -6.37
C PRO A 127 -9.17 -3.08 -6.54
N ASN A 128 -9.56 -4.17 -7.22
CA ASN A 128 -8.66 -5.29 -7.53
C ASN A 128 -7.50 -4.87 -8.44
N LEU A 129 -7.78 -4.14 -9.52
CA LEU A 129 -6.75 -3.67 -10.45
C LEU A 129 -5.85 -2.62 -9.79
N ARG A 130 -6.43 -1.75 -8.95
CA ARG A 130 -5.67 -0.77 -8.17
C ARG A 130 -4.75 -1.44 -7.16
N GLU A 131 -5.24 -2.47 -6.45
CA GLU A 131 -4.44 -3.24 -5.50
C GLU A 131 -3.24 -3.87 -6.20
N GLU A 132 -3.47 -4.58 -7.30
CA GLU A 132 -2.42 -5.26 -8.05
C GLU A 132 -1.34 -4.30 -8.56
N LEU A 133 -1.76 -3.19 -9.18
CA LEU A 133 -0.85 -2.20 -9.74
C LEU A 133 -0.07 -1.45 -8.64
N ALA A 134 -0.75 -1.04 -7.56
CA ALA A 134 -0.11 -0.37 -6.44
C ALA A 134 0.90 -1.29 -5.74
N ARG A 135 0.59 -2.58 -5.58
CA ARG A 135 1.52 -3.58 -5.05
C ARG A 135 2.77 -3.71 -5.92
N ASN A 136 2.59 -3.80 -7.24
CA ASN A 136 3.71 -3.85 -8.18
C ASN A 136 4.62 -2.62 -8.03
N LEU A 137 4.06 -1.41 -8.06
CA LEU A 137 4.81 -0.16 -7.91
C LEU A 137 5.47 -0.01 -6.54
N ALA A 138 4.83 -0.49 -5.47
CA ALA A 138 5.42 -0.50 -4.12
C ALA A 138 6.67 -1.39 -4.06
N LEU A 139 6.59 -2.60 -4.63
CA LEU A 139 7.72 -3.53 -4.70
C LEU A 139 8.87 -2.96 -5.55
N GLU A 140 8.58 -2.38 -6.71
CA GLU A 140 9.61 -1.77 -7.56
C GLU A 140 10.26 -0.56 -6.88
N SER A 141 9.46 0.32 -6.27
CA SER A 141 9.99 1.46 -5.51
C SER A 141 10.87 1.00 -4.35
N SER A 142 10.50 -0.08 -3.67
CA SER A 142 11.30 -0.67 -2.60
C SER A 142 12.62 -1.25 -3.12
N ARG A 143 12.60 -1.95 -4.27
CA ARG A 143 13.80 -2.51 -4.92
C ARG A 143 14.78 -1.42 -5.32
N LEU A 144 14.27 -0.26 -5.72
CA LEU A 144 15.06 0.93 -6.07
C LEU A 144 15.52 1.74 -4.85
N GLY A 145 15.18 1.34 -3.62
CA GLY A 145 15.53 2.08 -2.40
C GLY A 145 14.68 3.32 -2.13
N LEU A 146 13.63 3.56 -2.92
CA LEU A 146 12.72 4.70 -2.81
C LEU A 146 11.67 4.45 -1.72
N SER A 147 12.10 4.52 -0.46
CA SER A 147 11.28 4.15 0.69
C SER A 147 10.01 5.00 0.83
N SER A 148 10.06 6.30 0.51
CA SER A 148 8.90 7.20 0.56
C SER A 148 7.84 6.82 -0.47
N GLU A 149 8.25 6.55 -1.70
CA GLU A 149 7.37 6.17 -2.81
C GLU A 149 6.74 4.80 -2.53
N SER A 150 7.56 3.82 -2.15
CA SER A 150 7.13 2.48 -1.76
C SER A 150 6.03 2.52 -0.70
N ARG A 151 6.23 3.33 0.34
CA ARG A 151 5.26 3.53 1.42
C ARG A 151 3.93 4.09 0.91
N GLN A 152 3.94 5.07 0.03
CA GLN A 152 2.71 5.68 -0.52
C GLN A 152 1.93 4.70 -1.40
N TYR A 153 2.63 3.96 -2.26
CA TYR A 153 2.02 2.89 -3.06
C TYR A 153 1.46 1.77 -2.18
N ARG A 154 2.21 1.31 -1.18
CA ARG A 154 1.76 0.29 -0.21
C ARG A 154 0.51 0.72 0.56
N MET A 155 0.42 1.99 0.96
CA MET A 155 -0.78 2.50 1.60
C MET A 155 -2.00 2.52 0.66
N THR A 156 -1.76 2.75 -0.63
CA THR A 156 -2.81 2.72 -1.64
C THR A 156 -3.25 1.30 -1.96
N GLU A 157 -2.30 0.36 -2.04
CA GLU A 157 -2.55 -1.09 -2.10
C GLU A 157 -3.45 -1.55 -0.95
N ILE A 158 -3.08 -1.24 0.30
CA ILE A 158 -3.86 -1.65 1.48
C ILE A 158 -5.31 -1.14 1.41
N ARG A 159 -5.51 0.13 1.04
CA ARG A 159 -6.86 0.72 0.89
C ARG A 159 -7.64 0.08 -0.24
N ALA A 160 -6.97 -0.20 -1.37
CA ALA A 160 -7.57 -0.87 -2.51
C ALA A 160 -8.00 -2.29 -2.14
N ARG A 161 -7.14 -3.04 -1.43
CA ARG A 161 -7.43 -4.37 -0.89
C ARG A 161 -8.62 -4.36 0.05
N GLU A 162 -8.70 -3.43 0.99
CA GLU A 162 -9.88 -3.31 1.85
C GLU A 162 -11.16 -3.06 1.01
N GLY A 163 -11.08 -2.25 -0.05
CA GLY A 163 -12.18 -2.02 -0.98
C GLY A 163 -12.57 -3.28 -1.76
N HIS A 164 -11.57 -4.03 -2.23
CA HIS A 164 -11.73 -5.30 -2.93
C HIS A 164 -12.42 -6.34 -2.03
N LEU A 165 -11.98 -6.48 -0.78
CA LEU A 165 -12.60 -7.38 0.20
C LEU A 165 -14.05 -6.98 0.51
N ARG A 166 -14.35 -5.69 0.67
CA ARG A 166 -15.74 -5.23 0.86
C ARG A 166 -16.63 -5.58 -0.33
N ALA A 167 -16.13 -5.36 -1.55
CA ALA A 167 -16.85 -5.68 -2.77
C ALA A 167 -17.07 -7.19 -2.92
N ALA A 168 -16.08 -8.01 -2.52
CA ALA A 168 -16.20 -9.47 -2.48
C ALA A 168 -17.26 -9.95 -1.48
N ILE A 169 -17.29 -9.38 -0.26
CA ILE A 169 -18.25 -9.72 0.79
C ILE A 169 -19.69 -9.41 0.33
N ARG A 170 -19.90 -8.26 -0.30
CA ARG A 170 -21.23 -7.83 -0.80
C ARG A 170 -21.63 -8.53 -2.11
N GLY A 171 -20.66 -8.99 -2.89
CA GLY A 171 -20.90 -9.48 -4.25
C GLY A 171 -21.31 -8.35 -5.20
N ASP A 172 -20.63 -7.20 -5.14
CA ASP A 172 -21.01 -5.96 -5.84
C ASP A 172 -20.99 -6.08 -7.38
N SER A 173 -20.28 -7.06 -7.95
CA SER A 173 -20.23 -7.32 -9.40
C SER A 173 -20.38 -8.80 -9.73
N GLN A 174 -20.75 -9.09 -10.98
CA GLN A 174 -20.81 -10.48 -11.48
C GLN A 174 -19.48 -11.20 -11.28
N TRP A 175 -18.37 -10.52 -11.60
CA TRP A 175 -17.03 -11.06 -11.38
C TRP A 175 -16.80 -11.51 -9.92
N TYR A 176 -17.21 -10.71 -8.93
CA TYR A 176 -17.08 -11.12 -7.52
C TYR A 176 -17.98 -12.30 -7.15
N LYS A 177 -19.19 -12.36 -7.70
CA LYS A 177 -20.11 -13.47 -7.46
C LYS A 177 -19.55 -14.79 -8.00
N ASP A 178 -18.88 -14.72 -9.16
CA ASP A 178 -18.30 -15.89 -9.82
C ASP A 178 -16.98 -16.34 -9.17
N HIS A 179 -16.18 -15.40 -8.63
CA HIS A 179 -14.85 -15.70 -8.06
C HIS A 179 -14.85 -15.92 -6.54
N PHE A 180 -15.88 -15.47 -5.81
CA PHE A 180 -15.98 -15.62 -4.36
C PHE A 180 -17.20 -16.45 -3.96
N ASP A 181 -16.93 -17.74 -3.69
CA ASP A 181 -17.87 -18.67 -3.08
C ASP A 181 -18.13 -18.36 -1.59
N GLY A 182 -18.98 -19.17 -0.94
CA GLY A 182 -19.37 -18.94 0.45
C GLY A 182 -18.17 -18.93 1.42
N LEU A 183 -17.23 -19.85 1.25
CA LEU A 183 -16.03 -19.94 2.09
C LEU A 183 -15.06 -18.78 1.83
N ALA A 184 -14.83 -18.41 0.57
CA ALA A 184 -13.99 -17.28 0.20
C ALA A 184 -14.53 -15.96 0.77
N ARG A 185 -15.86 -15.79 0.85
CA ARG A 185 -16.46 -14.61 1.49
C ARG A 185 -16.20 -14.57 2.99
N ILE A 186 -16.30 -15.70 3.68
CA ILE A 186 -15.98 -15.77 5.12
C ILE A 186 -14.50 -15.44 5.35
N GLN A 187 -13.61 -15.98 4.50
CA GLN A 187 -12.19 -15.62 4.53
C GLN A 187 -11.97 -14.13 4.25
N ALA A 188 -12.70 -13.54 3.30
CA ALA A 188 -12.64 -12.11 3.02
C ALA A 188 -13.07 -11.25 4.22
N VAL A 189 -14.12 -11.68 4.96
CA VAL A 189 -14.51 -11.03 6.23
C VAL A 189 -13.37 -11.11 7.24
N ALA A 190 -12.76 -12.28 7.44
CA ALA A 190 -11.65 -12.45 8.38
C ALA A 190 -10.45 -11.56 8.02
N GLN A 191 -10.07 -11.52 6.74
CA GLN A 191 -8.98 -10.67 6.24
C GLN A 191 -9.29 -9.18 6.40
N LEU A 192 -10.53 -8.76 6.12
CA LEU A 192 -10.94 -7.37 6.28
C LEU A 192 -10.91 -6.97 7.77
N SER A 193 -11.46 -7.81 8.65
CA SER A 193 -11.42 -7.59 10.10
C SER A 193 -9.99 -7.47 10.61
N ALA A 194 -9.09 -8.37 10.21
CA ALA A 194 -7.68 -8.29 10.56
C ALA A 194 -7.02 -6.99 10.05
N SER A 195 -7.32 -6.57 8.82
CA SER A 195 -6.83 -5.31 8.25
C SER A 195 -7.34 -4.09 9.03
N LEU A 196 -8.62 -4.06 9.39
CA LEU A 196 -9.23 -3.00 10.18
C LEU A 196 -8.68 -2.94 11.61
N CYS A 197 -8.48 -4.09 12.26
CA CYS A 197 -7.81 -4.18 13.56
C CYS A 197 -6.40 -3.62 13.47
N ASN A 198 -5.62 -3.98 12.45
CA ASN A 198 -4.27 -3.45 12.26
C ASN A 198 -4.27 -1.93 12.02
N ARG A 199 -5.23 -1.43 11.24
CA ARG A 199 -5.41 0.02 11.03
C ARG A 199 -5.70 0.75 12.33
N TRP A 200 -6.58 0.19 13.16
CA TRP A 200 -6.96 0.80 14.42
C TRP A 200 -5.84 0.74 15.44
N LEU A 201 -5.24 -0.45 15.65
CA LEU A 201 -4.20 -0.69 16.65
C LEU A 201 -2.89 0.04 16.35
N TRP A 202 -2.38 -0.08 15.11
CA TRP A 202 -1.04 0.39 14.74
C TRP A 202 -1.03 1.42 13.62
N GLY A 203 -2.10 1.54 12.85
CA GLY A 203 -2.07 2.32 11.61
C GLY A 203 -1.04 1.75 10.62
N TYR A 204 -0.98 0.43 10.48
CA TYR A 204 -0.17 -0.30 9.48
C TYR A 204 1.35 -0.23 9.60
N GLY A 205 1.87 0.19 10.75
CA GLY A 205 3.30 0.44 10.93
C GLY A 205 3.67 1.91 10.84
N GLU A 206 2.74 2.75 10.36
CA GLU A 206 3.10 4.02 9.74
C GLU A 206 3.07 5.22 10.69
N ARG A 207 2.28 5.16 11.75
CA ARG A 207 2.05 6.30 12.64
C ARG A 207 2.18 5.86 14.09
N ALA A 208 3.34 6.02 14.70
CA ALA A 208 3.52 5.70 16.12
C ALA A 208 2.56 6.44 17.05
N TRP A 209 2.14 7.64 16.68
CA TRP A 209 1.13 8.37 17.44
C TRP A 209 -0.19 7.59 17.59
N VAL A 210 -0.57 6.74 16.61
CA VAL A 210 -1.77 5.90 16.72
C VAL A 210 -1.64 4.94 17.89
N LEU A 211 -0.47 4.30 18.01
CA LEU A 211 -0.18 3.42 19.13
C LEU A 211 -0.18 4.17 20.46
N VAL A 212 0.53 5.30 20.54
CA VAL A 212 0.61 6.11 21.76
C VAL A 212 -0.78 6.55 22.20
N ARG A 213 -1.59 7.09 21.28
CA ARG A 213 -2.98 7.46 21.55
C ARG A 213 -3.81 6.28 22.05
N ASN A 214 -3.68 5.11 21.41
CA ASN A 214 -4.45 3.93 21.81
C ASN A 214 -4.02 3.42 23.20
N LEU A 215 -2.72 3.37 23.48
CA LEU A 215 -2.17 3.04 24.79
C LEU A 215 -2.69 3.98 25.88
N LEU A 216 -2.64 5.29 25.64
CA LEU A 216 -3.18 6.28 26.57
C LEU A 216 -4.69 6.11 26.76
N SER A 217 -5.45 5.85 25.69
CA SER A 217 -6.90 5.62 25.81
C SER A 217 -7.24 4.34 26.58
N LEU A 218 -6.44 3.28 26.41
CA LEU A 218 -6.63 2.04 27.16
C LEU A 218 -6.30 2.24 28.64
N GLY A 219 -5.12 2.81 28.94
CA GLY A 219 -4.60 2.94 30.30
C GLY A 219 -5.17 4.08 31.14
N LEU A 220 -5.73 5.12 30.52
CA LEU A 220 -6.27 6.27 31.26
C LEU A 220 -7.80 6.35 31.25
N LEU A 221 -8.47 5.64 30.35
CA LEU A 221 -9.92 5.73 30.19
C LEU A 221 -10.61 4.36 30.26
N ILE A 222 -10.27 3.44 29.35
CA ILE A 222 -11.04 2.20 29.16
C ILE A 222 -10.86 1.23 30.33
N PHE A 223 -9.62 0.86 30.66
CA PHE A 223 -9.33 -0.05 31.76
C PHE A 223 -9.67 0.56 33.12
N PRO A 224 -9.32 1.82 33.44
CA PRO A 224 -9.74 2.44 34.70
C PRO A 224 -11.25 2.48 34.88
N ALA A 225 -12.02 2.78 33.83
CA ALA A 225 -13.49 2.72 33.90
C ALA A 225 -14.00 1.30 34.13
N MET A 226 -13.43 0.31 33.47
CA MET A 226 -13.79 -1.09 33.67
C MET A 226 -13.45 -1.57 35.09
N PHE A 227 -12.29 -1.22 35.64
CA PHE A 227 -11.91 -1.53 37.02
C PHE A 227 -12.78 -0.83 38.05
N PHE A 228 -13.20 0.41 37.78
CA PHE A 228 -14.12 1.13 38.64
C PHE A 228 -15.52 0.50 38.68
N LEU A 229 -15.97 -0.08 37.56
CA LEU A 229 -17.19 -0.90 37.50
C LEU A 229 -17.01 -2.24 38.23
N LEU A 230 -15.81 -2.83 38.15
CA LEU A 230 -15.42 -4.07 38.83
C LEU A 230 -14.81 -3.84 40.22
N ARG A 231 -15.10 -2.69 40.86
CA ARG A 231 -14.44 -2.28 42.11
C ARG A 231 -14.65 -3.27 43.26
N ASP A 232 -15.74 -4.03 43.25
CA ASP A 232 -16.03 -5.05 44.26
C ASP A 232 -15.00 -6.21 44.22
N GLY A 233 -14.30 -6.37 43.09
CA GLY A 233 -13.20 -7.34 42.92
C GLY A 233 -11.82 -6.77 43.23
N LEU A 234 -11.71 -5.53 43.68
CA LEU A 234 -10.46 -4.83 43.98
C LEU A 234 -10.34 -4.57 45.48
N ALA A 235 -9.13 -4.68 46.02
CA ALA A 235 -8.83 -4.37 47.42
C ALA A 235 -7.79 -3.26 47.51
N HIS A 236 -8.07 -2.24 48.31
CA HIS A 236 -7.15 -1.16 48.60
C HIS A 236 -6.42 -1.42 49.94
N ALA A 237 -5.10 -1.26 49.97
CA ALA A 237 -4.27 -1.58 51.12
C ALA A 237 -4.54 -0.74 52.39
N ARG A 238 -5.13 0.46 52.26
CA ARG A 238 -5.32 1.42 53.37
C ARG A 238 -6.75 1.92 53.55
N ARG A 239 -7.64 1.62 52.61
CA ARG A 239 -9.02 2.16 52.56
C ARG A 239 -10.00 1.04 52.26
N SER A 240 -11.25 1.21 52.72
CA SER A 240 -12.35 0.27 52.42
C SER A 240 -12.86 0.41 50.98
N ASP A 241 -12.79 1.61 50.41
CA ASP A 241 -13.34 1.91 49.07
C ASP A 241 -12.24 2.24 48.06
N VAL A 242 -12.46 1.81 46.81
CA VAL A 242 -11.60 2.11 45.66
C VAL A 242 -12.15 3.30 44.90
N ARG A 243 -11.37 4.37 44.78
CA ARG A 243 -11.73 5.56 43.98
C ARG A 243 -11.33 5.36 42.52
N PHE A 244 -11.91 6.16 41.63
CA PHE A 244 -11.55 6.15 40.21
C PHE A 244 -10.06 6.47 39.97
N GLN A 245 -9.47 7.37 40.77
CA GLN A 245 -8.04 7.67 40.69
C GLN A 245 -7.18 6.43 41.00
N ASP A 246 -7.58 5.62 41.99
CA ASP A 246 -6.86 4.41 42.36
C ASP A 246 -6.92 3.36 41.23
N ALA A 247 -8.04 3.30 40.50
CA ALA A 247 -8.18 2.47 39.30
C ALA A 247 -7.29 2.95 38.14
N ILE A 248 -7.05 4.26 38.00
CA ILE A 248 -6.07 4.78 37.02
C ILE A 248 -4.66 4.34 37.38
N TYR A 249 -4.24 4.53 38.64
CA TYR A 249 -2.90 4.11 39.07
C TYR A 249 -2.69 2.60 38.96
N PHE A 250 -3.73 1.80 39.26
CA PHE A 250 -3.71 0.36 39.05
C PHE A 250 -3.53 -0.03 37.57
N SER A 251 -4.30 0.58 36.67
CA SER A 251 -4.18 0.37 35.23
C SER A 251 -2.80 0.79 34.68
N LEU A 252 -2.28 1.93 35.15
CA LEU A 252 -0.94 2.40 34.80
C LEU A 252 0.16 1.43 35.27
N GLN A 253 0.05 0.89 36.48
CA GLN A 253 0.98 -0.14 36.97
C GLN A 253 0.93 -1.40 36.10
N ASN A 254 -0.25 -1.84 35.66
CA ASN A 254 -0.38 -3.04 34.82
C ASN A 254 0.26 -2.85 33.44
N ILE A 255 0.14 -1.66 32.85
CA ILE A 255 0.69 -1.33 31.53
C ILE A 255 2.19 -1.01 31.61
N LEU A 256 2.63 -0.30 32.65
CA LEU A 256 4.01 0.11 32.91
C LEU A 256 4.46 -0.39 34.29
N PRO A 257 4.86 -1.67 34.43
CA PRO A 257 5.19 -2.26 35.74
C PRO A 257 6.39 -1.61 36.43
N ALA A 258 7.24 -0.91 35.67
CA ALA A 258 8.41 -0.23 36.20
C ALA A 258 8.07 1.21 36.63
N GLY A 259 8.03 1.45 37.94
CA GLY A 259 8.04 2.79 38.54
C GLY A 259 6.69 3.37 38.97
N ILE A 260 5.58 2.64 38.79
CA ILE A 260 4.26 3.04 39.28
C ILE A 260 3.78 2.01 40.29
N GLU A 261 3.63 2.43 41.54
CA GLU A 261 3.06 1.61 42.62
C GLU A 261 1.60 2.00 42.83
N SER A 262 0.70 1.01 42.82
CA SER A 262 -0.68 1.17 43.23
C SER A 262 -0.92 0.52 44.58
N ASP A 263 -1.64 1.20 45.46
CA ASP A 263 -2.14 0.64 46.71
C ASP A 263 -3.34 -0.32 46.49
N VAL A 264 -3.72 -0.58 45.23
CA VAL A 264 -4.86 -1.43 44.86
C VAL A 264 -4.37 -2.74 44.26
N SER A 265 -5.02 -3.85 44.62
CA SER A 265 -4.75 -5.18 44.08
C SER A 265 -6.03 -5.88 43.64
N ALA A 266 -5.93 -6.72 42.61
CA ALA A 266 -7.06 -7.52 42.12
C ALA A 266 -7.24 -8.80 42.94
N VAL A 267 -8.38 -8.93 43.62
CA VAL A 267 -8.71 -10.09 44.46
C VAL A 267 -9.71 -11.01 43.76
N GLY A 268 -10.71 -10.44 43.09
CA GLY A 268 -11.72 -11.18 42.36
C GLY A 268 -11.17 -11.84 41.09
N VAL A 269 -11.72 -13.02 40.73
CA VAL A 269 -11.31 -13.77 39.52
C VAL A 269 -11.42 -12.89 38.26
N VAL A 270 -12.56 -12.22 38.09
CA VAL A 270 -12.81 -11.34 36.93
C VAL A 270 -11.80 -10.19 36.88
N ALA A 271 -11.56 -9.51 38.00
CA ALA A 271 -10.61 -8.40 38.07
C ALA A 271 -9.18 -8.86 37.77
N ARG A 272 -8.76 -10.04 38.23
CA ARG A 272 -7.45 -10.63 37.92
C ARG A 272 -7.31 -10.98 36.45
N THR A 273 -8.33 -11.57 35.84
CA THR A 273 -8.32 -11.89 34.40
C THR A 273 -8.19 -10.61 33.57
N VAL A 274 -8.96 -9.58 33.90
CA VAL A 274 -8.91 -8.29 33.22
C VAL A 274 -7.54 -7.63 33.37
N ALA A 275 -6.97 -7.60 34.58
CA ALA A 275 -5.62 -7.10 34.83
C ALA A 275 -4.56 -7.87 34.05
N GLY A 276 -4.67 -9.20 33.97
CA GLY A 276 -3.77 -10.02 33.15
C GLY A 276 -3.83 -9.68 31.67
N ILE A 277 -5.03 -9.48 31.10
CA ILE A 277 -5.21 -9.08 29.71
C ILE A 277 -4.59 -7.69 29.46
N GLU A 278 -4.83 -6.75 30.38
CA GLU A 278 -4.26 -5.41 30.31
C GLU A 278 -2.72 -5.45 30.30
N SER A 279 -2.11 -6.20 31.21
CA SER A 279 -0.66 -6.34 31.27
C SER A 279 -0.08 -6.94 29.98
N VAL A 280 -0.72 -7.95 29.41
CA VAL A 280 -0.28 -8.53 28.12
C VAL A 280 -0.37 -7.49 27.01
N LEU A 281 -1.47 -6.72 26.93
CA LEU A 281 -1.62 -5.66 25.93
C LEU A 281 -0.58 -4.54 26.12
N GLY A 282 -0.29 -4.16 27.36
CA GLY A 282 0.73 -3.18 27.70
C GLY A 282 2.11 -3.61 27.24
N VAL A 283 2.54 -4.84 27.59
CA VAL A 283 3.82 -5.40 27.17
C VAL A 283 3.93 -5.48 25.66
N VAL A 284 2.89 -6.00 24.99
CA VAL A 284 2.85 -6.07 23.53
C VAL A 284 3.06 -4.68 22.97
N ALA A 285 2.28 -3.69 23.39
CA ALA A 285 2.32 -2.34 22.86
C ALA A 285 3.66 -1.61 23.12
N ILE A 286 4.30 -1.82 24.26
CA ILE A 286 5.64 -1.28 24.56
C ILE A 286 6.70 -1.88 23.64
N ALA A 287 6.72 -3.22 23.46
CA ALA A 287 7.70 -3.89 22.59
C ALA A 287 7.60 -3.37 21.15
N LEU A 288 6.38 -3.20 20.72
CA LEU A 288 5.97 -2.68 19.43
C LEU A 288 6.38 -1.19 19.30
N PHE A 289 6.19 -0.36 20.34
CA PHE A 289 6.62 1.05 20.36
C PHE A 289 8.14 1.15 20.25
N ALA A 290 8.87 0.34 21.01
CA ALA A 290 10.32 0.24 20.94
C ALA A 290 10.78 -0.16 19.54
N SER A 291 10.12 -1.14 18.90
CA SER A 291 10.40 -1.53 17.51
C SER A 291 10.23 -0.36 16.54
N TYR A 292 9.19 0.45 16.72
CA TYR A 292 9.00 1.66 15.91
C TYR A 292 10.12 2.67 16.13
N VAL A 293 10.46 3.00 17.39
CA VAL A 293 11.50 3.98 17.73
C VAL A 293 12.83 3.56 17.12
N PHE A 294 13.16 2.27 17.21
CA PHE A 294 14.35 1.70 16.60
C PHE A 294 14.37 1.87 15.08
N ARG A 295 13.27 1.54 14.38
CA ARG A 295 13.15 1.76 12.92
C ARG A 295 13.26 3.23 12.55
N TRP A 296 12.63 4.10 13.33
CA TRP A 296 12.67 5.54 13.09
C TRP A 296 14.10 6.11 13.24
N SER A 297 14.85 5.64 14.24
CA SER A 297 16.25 6.04 14.45
C SER A 297 17.17 5.57 13.33
N LEU A 298 16.91 4.42 12.71
CA LEU A 298 17.72 3.87 11.61
C LEU A 298 17.46 4.54 10.25
N HIS A 299 16.31 5.20 10.08
CA HIS A 299 15.92 5.87 8.84
C HIS A 299 16.17 7.39 8.85
N ARG A 300 16.89 7.90 9.87
CA ARG A 300 17.53 9.22 9.87
C ARG A 300 18.99 9.06 9.50
#